data_AF-A0A968U705-F1
#
_entry.id   AF-A0A968U705-F1
#
_cell.length_a   1.000
_cell.length_b   1.000
_cell.length_c   1.000
_cell.angle_alpha   90.00
_cell.angle_beta   90.00
_cell.angle_gamma   90.00
#
_symmetry.space_group_name_H-M   'P 1'
#
loop_
_entity.id
_entity.type
_entity.pdbx_description
1 polymer ?
#
loop_
_entity_poly.entity_id
_entity_poly.type
_entity_poly.pdbx_seq_one_letter_code
_entity_poly.pdbx_strand_id
1 'polypeptide(L)' 'MSKRTLQTGFRAVFGVTPFVYLTQQRMSHAKRLLQTADRTVAEVANLVGYANPAQFASAFKRQFGLSPSECLGHR' A
#
# COMPACT_ATOMS: atom_id res chain seq x y z
N MET A 1 -16.24 -11.70 -18.18
CA MET A 1 -15.75 -12.49 -17.02
C MET A 1 -16.48 -12.07 -15.76
N SER A 2 -16.92 -13.00 -14.91
CA SER A 2 -17.59 -12.65 -13.65
C SER A 2 -16.57 -12.35 -12.53
N LYS A 3 -16.96 -11.51 -11.55
CA LYS A 3 -16.16 -11.18 -10.36
C LYS A 3 -15.60 -12.42 -9.65
N ARG A 4 -16.39 -13.50 -9.59
CA ARG A 4 -16.01 -14.79 -9.00
C ARG A 4 -14.90 -15.49 -9.77
N THR A 5 -14.98 -15.50 -11.10
CA THR A 5 -13.96 -16.14 -11.97
C THR A 5 -12.62 -15.43 -11.83
N LEU A 6 -12.62 -14.10 -11.76
CA LEU A 6 -11.40 -13.31 -11.57
C LEU A 6 -10.80 -13.52 -10.18
N GLN A 7 -11.60 -13.58 -9.11
CA GLN A 7 -11.10 -13.86 -7.76
C GLN A 7 -10.48 -15.26 -7.64
N THR A 8 -11.14 -16.29 -8.19
CA THR A 8 -10.64 -17.66 -8.15
C THR A 8 -9.37 -17.83 -8.97
N GLY A 9 -9.35 -17.32 -10.21
CA GLY A 9 -8.17 -17.38 -11.07
C GLY A 9 -6.97 -16.60 -10.50
N PHE A 10 -7.22 -15.41 -9.94
CA PHE A 10 -6.15 -14.59 -9.35
C PHE A 10 -5.55 -15.26 -8.11
N ARG A 11 -6.38 -15.86 -7.24
CA ARG A 11 -5.89 -16.61 -6.08
C ARG A 11 -5.11 -17.86 -6.49
N ALA A 12 -5.49 -18.52 -7.58
CA ALA A 12 -4.75 -19.68 -8.10
C ALA A 12 -3.34 -19.32 -8.59
N VAL A 13 -3.15 -18.10 -9.13
CA VAL A 13 -1.85 -17.63 -9.63
C VAL A 13 -1.01 -16.94 -8.54
N PHE A 14 -1.62 -16.12 -7.70
CA PHE A 14 -0.92 -15.23 -6.75
C PHE A 14 -1.11 -15.60 -5.27
N GLY A 15 -1.92 -16.62 -4.96
CA GLY A 15 -2.21 -17.06 -3.59
C GLY A 15 -3.09 -16.10 -2.76
N VAL A 16 -3.24 -14.85 -3.19
CA VAL A 16 -4.00 -13.79 -2.50
C VAL A 16 -5.14 -13.26 -3.36
N THR A 17 -6.04 -12.49 -2.75
CA THR A 17 -7.10 -11.82 -3.51
C THR A 17 -6.51 -10.63 -4.31
N PRO A 18 -7.15 -10.23 -5.42
CA PRO A 18 -6.72 -9.05 -6.19
C PRO A 18 -6.57 -7.78 -5.34
N PHE A 19 -7.45 -7.61 -4.35
CA PHE A 19 -7.41 -6.46 -3.43
C PHE A 19 -6.17 -6.48 -2.53
N VAL A 20 -5.80 -7.64 -1.99
CA VAL A 20 -4.58 -7.79 -1.18
C VAL A 20 -3.35 -7.51 -2.03
N TYR A 21 -3.30 -8.04 -3.24
CA TYR A 21 -2.19 -7.77 -4.17
C TYR A 21 -2.07 -6.28 -4.52
N LEU A 22 -3.18 -5.63 -4.87
CA LEU A 22 -3.20 -4.18 -5.12
C LEU A 22 -2.73 -3.39 -3.90
N THR A 23 -3.14 -3.80 -2.70
CA THR A 23 -2.71 -3.15 -1.46
C THR A 23 -1.19 -3.29 -1.29
N GLN A 24 -0.62 -4.47 -1.51
CA GLN A 24 0.83 -4.69 -1.43
C GLN A 24 1.61 -3.84 -2.44
N GLN A 25 1.12 -3.74 -3.67
CA GLN A 25 1.73 -2.89 -4.71
C GLN A 25 1.66 -1.41 -4.34
N ARG A 26 0.51 -0.93 -3.84
CA ARG A 26 0.35 0.45 -3.34
C ARG A 26 1.32 0.75 -2.19
N MET A 27 1.44 -0.16 -1.22
CA MET A 27 2.33 0.01 -0.08
C MET A 27 3.81 0.02 -0.50
N SER A 28 4.19 -0.83 -1.45
CA SER A 28 5.56 -0.85 -1.99
C SER A 28 5.90 0.44 -2.73
N HIS A 29 4.95 1.01 -3.49
CA HIS A 29 5.11 2.33 -4.08
C HIS A 29 5.21 3.42 -3.02
N ALA A 30 4.34 3.41 -2.01
CA ALA A 30 4.36 4.38 -0.91
C ALA A 30 5.71 4.41 -0.20
N LYS A 31 6.27 3.23 0.12
CA LYS A 31 7.58 3.13 0.78
C LYS A 31 8.68 3.82 -0.03
N ARG A 32 8.71 3.56 -1.34
CA ARG A 32 9.65 4.21 -2.25
C ARG A 32 9.46 5.72 -2.27
N LEU A 33 8.23 6.22 -2.38
CA LEU A 33 7.95 7.66 -2.35
C LEU A 33 8.41 8.33 -1.04
N LEU A 34 8.19 7.68 0.10
CA LEU A 34 8.65 8.17 1.41
C LEU A 34 10.17 8.24 1.53
N GLN A 35 10.90 7.37 0.81
CA GLN A 35 12.36 7.30 0.85
C GLN A 35 13.02 8.22 -0.17
N THR A 36 12.39 8.47 -1.32
CA THR A 36 13.03 9.16 -2.45
C THR A 36 12.58 10.60 -2.67
N ALA A 37 11.48 11.04 -2.06
CA ALA A 37 10.90 12.36 -2.34
C ALA A 37 10.74 13.19 -1.06
N ASP A 38 10.86 14.52 -1.20
CA ASP A 38 10.45 15.50 -0.18
C ASP A 38 8.91 15.62 -0.14
N ARG A 39 8.26 14.51 0.22
CA ARG A 39 6.80 14.43 0.36
C ARG A 39 6.45 14.12 1.80
N THR A 40 5.41 14.78 2.28
CA THR A 40 4.79 14.45 3.56
C THR A 40 4.06 13.11 3.49
N VAL A 41 3.86 12.48 4.65
CA VAL A 41 3.07 11.24 4.78
C VAL A 41 1.66 11.40 4.17
N ALA A 42 1.05 12.59 4.32
CA ALA A 42 -0.27 12.88 3.79
C ALA A 42 -0.30 12.95 2.25
N GLU A 43 0.71 13.57 1.63
CA GLU A 43 0.83 13.59 0.17
C GLU A 43 1.03 12.18 -0.39
N VAL A 44 1.88 11.37 0.25
CA VAL A 44 2.08 9.98 -0.18
C VAL A 44 0.80 9.16 -0.05
N ALA A 45 0.04 9.32 1.05
CA ALA A 45 -1.25 8.66 1.24
C ALA A 45 -2.21 8.96 0.08
N ASN A 46 -2.34 10.24 -0.29
CA ASN A 46 -3.18 10.66 -1.41
C ASN A 46 -2.70 10.06 -2.74
N LEU A 47 -1.39 10.10 -3.02
CA LEU A 47 -0.80 9.57 -4.26
C LEU A 47 -1.04 8.07 -4.44
N VAL A 48 -1.05 7.29 -3.34
CA VAL A 48 -1.30 5.85 -3.41
C VAL A 48 -2.78 5.48 -3.21
N GLY A 49 -3.67 6.48 -3.24
CA GLY A 49 -5.12 6.31 -3.30
C GLY A 49 -5.81 6.11 -1.96
N TYR A 50 -5.28 6.69 -0.88
CA TYR A 50 -5.93 6.76 0.43
C TYR A 50 -6.38 8.19 0.72
N ALA A 51 -7.70 8.39 0.82
CA ALA A 51 -8.29 9.67 1.23
C ALA A 51 -8.06 9.97 2.72
N ASN A 52 -7.85 8.94 3.54
CA ASN A 52 -7.59 9.08 4.97
C ASN A 52 -6.14 8.64 5.31
N PRO A 53 -5.27 9.57 5.72
CA PRO A 53 -3.89 9.27 6.10
C PRO A 53 -3.76 8.27 7.26
N ALA A 54 -4.70 8.22 8.19
CA ALA A 54 -4.67 7.25 9.30
C ALA A 54 -4.91 5.81 8.81
N GLN A 55 -5.80 5.62 7.83
CA GLN A 55 -6.01 4.32 7.21
C GLN A 55 -4.78 3.88 6.41
N PHE A 56 -4.14 4.81 5.72
CA PHE A 56 -2.86 4.58 5.07
C PHE A 56 -1.79 4.15 6.08
N ALA A 57 -1.62 4.89 7.17
CA ALA A 57 -0.61 4.59 8.19
C ALA A 57 -0.83 3.21 8.83
N SER A 58 -2.08 2.84 9.11
CA SER A 58 -2.42 1.50 9.62
C SER A 58 -2.08 0.39 8.61
N ALA A 59 -2.45 0.58 7.34
CA ALA A 59 -2.13 -0.38 6.28
C ALA A 59 -0.62 -0.51 6.05
N PHE A 60 0.11 0.60 6.09
CA PHE A 60 1.56 0.65 5.93
C PHE A 60 2.27 -0.06 7.08
N LYS A 61 1.88 0.24 8.33
CA LYS A 61 2.43 -0.43 9.52
C LYS A 61 2.15 -1.93 9.51
N ARG A 62 0.96 -2.35 9.08
CA ARG A 62 0.64 -3.77 8.93
C ARG A 62 1.52 -4.46 7.88
N GLN A 63 1.90 -3.77 6.82
CA GLN A 63 2.72 -4.32 5.74
C GLN A 63 4.21 -4.36 6.08
N PHE A 64 4.75 -3.34 6.77
CA PHE A 64 6.20 -3.16 6.95
C PHE A 64 6.66 -3.19 8.41
N GLY A 65 5.75 -3.26 9.38
CA GLY A 65 6.08 -3.28 10.81
C GLY A 65 6.39 -1.91 11.42
N LEU A 66 6.55 -0.86 10.59
CA LEU A 66 6.88 0.50 11.00
C LEU A 66 5.93 1.53 10.38
N SER A 67 5.76 2.68 11.01
CA SER A 67 4.88 3.75 10.53
C SER A 67 5.47 4.52 9.34
N PRO A 68 4.64 5.15 8.49
CA PRO A 68 5.15 6.00 7.42
C PRO A 68 6.08 7.12 7.89
N SER A 69 5.83 7.70 9.06
CA SER A 69 6.68 8.76 9.63
C SER A 69 8.05 8.23 10.05
N GLU A 70 8.12 7.04 10.65
CA GLU A 70 9.39 6.37 10.94
C GLU A 70 10.16 6.09 9.64
N CYS A 71 9.47 5.64 8.58
CA CYS A 71 10.09 5.44 7.27
C CYS A 71 10.67 6.74 6.66
N LEU A 72 10.03 7.89 6.93
CA LEU A 72 10.46 9.21 6.44
C LEU A 72 11.64 9.78 7.25
N GLY A 73 11.67 9.52 8.56
CA GLY A 73 12.70 10.02 9.49
C GLY A 73 14.06 9.33 9.40
N HIS A 74 14.21 8.30 8.56
CA HIS A 74 15.49 7.63 8.27
C HIS A 74 16.29 8.31 7.13
N ARG A 75 16.21 9.64 7.02
CA ARG A 75 17.00 10.43 6.07
C ARG A 75 18.20 11.08 6.75
#